data_AF-A0A2C6WLT7-F1
#
_entry.id   AF-A0A2C6WLT7-F1
#
_cell.length_a   1.000
_cell.length_b   1.000
_cell.length_c   1.000
_cell.angle_alpha   90.00
_cell.angle_beta   90.00
_cell.angle_gamma   90.00
#
_symmetry.space_group_name_H-M   'P 1'
#
loop_
_entity.id
_entity.type
_entity.pdbx_description
1 polymer ?
#
loop_
_entity_poly.entity_id
_entity_poly.type
_entity_poly.pdbx_seq_one_letter_code
_entity_poly.pdbx_strand_id
1 'polypeptide(L)' 'MPKSQQVILAILLVLIVFNFFLPIIGAFFQMGIIEFGSVVIKILDCITLIVAIVFVYRQIKRKGL' A
#
# COMPACT_ATOMS: atom_id res chain seq x y z
N MET A 1 5.62 -19.78 -1.06
CA MET A 1 5.66 -18.71 -0.03
C MET A 1 4.79 -19.14 1.14
N PRO A 2 5.22 -19.09 2.42
CA PRO A 2 4.42 -19.50 3.57
C PRO A 2 3.08 -18.78 3.59
N LYS A 3 2.03 -19.44 4.07
CA LYS A 3 0.67 -18.87 4.13
C LYS A 3 0.65 -17.48 4.79
N SER A 4 1.37 -17.31 5.89
CA SER A 4 1.48 -16.04 6.63
C SER A 4 2.12 -14.89 5.84
N GLN A 5 2.84 -15.17 4.76
CA GLN A 5 3.37 -14.14 3.88
C GLN A 5 2.48 -13.92 2.67
N GLN A 6 1.82 -14.96 2.15
CA GLN A 6 0.81 -14.80 1.09
C GLN A 6 -0.29 -13.86 1.54
N VAL A 7 -0.70 -13.93 2.81
CA VAL A 7 -1.65 -12.98 3.41
C VAL A 7 -1.12 -11.55 3.36
N ILE A 8 0.14 -11.31 3.77
CA ILE A 8 0.72 -9.96 3.72
C ILE A 8 0.84 -9.46 2.28
N LEU A 9 1.22 -10.32 1.33
CA LEU A 9 1.25 -9.95 -0.09
C LEU A 9 -0.13 -9.56 -0.59
N ALA A 10 -1.17 -10.32 -0.25
CA ALA A 10 -2.54 -9.99 -0.65
C ALA A 10 -2.97 -8.63 -0.09
N ILE A 11 -2.69 -8.36 1.19
CA ILE A 11 -2.96 -7.06 1.82
C ILE A 11 -2.20 -5.95 1.10
N LEU A 12 -0.90 -6.16 0.81
CA LEU A 12 -0.06 -5.18 0.12
C LEU A 12 -0.59 -4.87 -1.28
N LEU A 13 -1.01 -5.89 -2.04
CA LEU A 13 -1.58 -5.70 -3.38
C LEU A 13 -2.88 -4.88 -3.33
N VAL A 14 -3.76 -5.17 -2.37
CA VAL A 14 -4.99 -4.39 -2.17
C VAL A 14 -4.66 -2.94 -1.81
N LEU A 15 -3.70 -2.71 -0.91
CA LEU A 15 -3.27 -1.37 -0.53
C LEU A 15 -2.66 -0.60 -1.71
N ILE A 16 -1.86 -1.23 -2.56
CA ILE A 16 -1.31 -0.62 -3.78
C ILE A 16 -2.42 -0.21 -4.74
N VAL A 17 -3.42 -1.07 -4.94
CA VAL A 17 -4.59 -0.76 -5.77
C VAL A 17 -5.30 0.48 -5.23
N PHE A 18 -5.60 0.52 -3.92
CA PHE A 18 -6.24 1.68 -3.33
C PHE A 18 -5.39 2.96 -3.44
N ASN A 19 -4.09 2.88 -3.17
CA ASN A 19 -3.19 4.03 -3.28
C ASN A 19 -3.08 4.59 -4.70
N PHE A 20 -3.22 3.74 -5.71
CA PHE A 20 -3.20 4.19 -7.10
C PHE A 20 -4.55 4.76 -7.54
N PHE A 21 -5.65 4.03 -7.28
CA PHE A 21 -6.95 4.39 -7.85
C PHE A 21 -7.68 5.49 -7.07
N LEU A 22 -7.57 5.54 -5.73
CA LEU A 22 -8.25 6.57 -4.93
C LEU A 22 -7.87 8.01 -5.33
N PRO A 23 -6.57 8.37 -5.49
CA PRO A 23 -6.22 9.72 -5.91
C PRO A 23 -6.63 10.05 -7.35
N ILE A 24 -6.66 9.06 -8.24
CA ILE A 24 -7.17 9.22 -9.61
C ILE A 24 -8.67 9.55 -9.58
N ILE A 25 -9.45 8.78 -8.82
CA ILE A 25 -10.88 9.02 -8.63
C ILE A 25 -11.09 10.40 -7.97
N GLY A 26 -10.30 10.71 -6.93
CA GLY A 26 -10.37 12.00 -6.24
C GLY A 26 -10.14 13.18 -7.16
N ALA A 27 -9.12 13.09 -8.03
CA ALA A 27 -8.84 14.11 -9.04
C ALA A 27 -9.95 14.22 -10.09
N PHE A 28 -10.51 13.08 -10.54
CA PHE A 28 -11.58 13.08 -11.55
C PHE A 28 -12.88 13.73 -11.05
N PHE A 29 -13.26 13.46 -9.81
CA PHE A 29 -14.49 14.00 -9.20
C PHE A 29 -14.27 15.32 -8.43
N GLN A 30 -13.08 15.91 -8.50
CA GLN A 30 -12.72 17.14 -7.76
C GLN A 30 -12.94 17.02 -6.24
N MET A 31 -12.71 15.83 -5.69
CA MET A 31 -12.82 15.55 -4.26
C MET A 31 -11.49 15.85 -3.55
N GLY A 32 -11.33 17.07 -3.03
CA GLY A 32 -10.09 17.51 -2.36
C GLY A 32 -9.68 16.68 -1.13
N ILE A 33 -10.57 15.86 -0.57
CA ILE A 33 -10.27 14.96 0.57
C ILE A 33 -9.44 13.76 0.13
N ILE A 34 -9.55 13.34 -1.12
CA ILE A 34 -8.91 12.12 -1.66
C ILE A 34 -8.07 12.42 -2.91
N GLU A 35 -7.70 13.67 -3.18
CA GLU A 35 -6.75 14.02 -4.24
C GLU A 35 -5.30 13.64 -3.87
N PHE A 36 -4.39 13.62 -4.84
CA PHE A 36 -2.96 13.28 -4.66
C PHE A 36 -2.25 14.06 -3.54
N GLY A 37 -2.66 15.31 -3.30
CA GLY A 37 -2.08 16.17 -2.27
C GLY A 37 -2.67 15.98 -0.87
N SER A 38 -3.81 15.28 -0.76
CA SER A 38 -4.61 15.21 0.45
C SER A 38 -3.90 14.46 1.58
N VAL A 39 -4.22 14.85 2.81
CA VAL A 39 -3.70 14.20 4.02
C VAL A 39 -4.10 12.72 4.07
N VAL A 40 -5.30 12.38 3.60
CA VAL A 40 -5.82 11.00 3.60
C VAL A 40 -4.97 10.11 2.69
N ILE A 41 -4.68 10.54 1.46
CA ILE A 41 -3.84 9.77 0.54
C ILE A 41 -2.41 9.64 1.08
N LYS A 42 -1.84 10.70 1.66
CA LYS A 42 -0.51 10.62 2.28
C LYS A 42 -0.43 9.62 3.45
N ILE A 43 -1.49 9.53 4.26
CA ILE A 43 -1.57 8.53 5.34
C ILE A 43 -1.64 7.12 4.73
N LEU A 44 -2.44 6.93 3.69
CA LEU A 44 -2.55 5.64 2.98
C LEU A 44 -1.21 5.22 2.34
N ASP A 45 -0.47 6.15 1.73
CA ASP A 45 0.90 5.96 1.25
C ASP A 45 1.84 5.49 2.35
N CYS A 46 1.84 6.18 3.49
CA CYS A 46 2.67 5.80 4.64
C CYS A 46 2.35 4.39 5.15
N ILE A 47 1.06 4.04 5.29
CA ILE A 47 0.63 2.70 5.72
C ILE A 47 1.10 1.64 4.71
N THR A 48 0.90 1.90 3.42
CA THR A 48 1.31 0.98 2.35
C THR A 48 2.81 0.77 2.33
N LEU A 49 3.58 1.84 2.54
CA LEU A 49 5.04 1.77 2.65
C LEU A 49 5.48 0.91 3.85
N ILE A 50 4.87 1.09 5.02
CA ILE A 50 5.16 0.28 6.21
C ILE A 50 4.89 -1.21 5.92
N VAL A 51 3.73 -1.53 5.33
CA VAL A 51 3.39 -2.91 4.98
C VAL A 51 4.36 -3.49 3.94
N ALA A 52 4.77 -2.68 2.95
CA ALA A 52 5.77 -3.06 1.95
C ALA A 52 7.12 -3.38 2.59
N ILE A 53 7.60 -2.54 3.51
CA ILE A 53 8.86 -2.76 4.25
C ILE A 53 8.79 -4.06 5.05
N VAL A 54 7.70 -4.29 5.79
CA VAL A 54 7.50 -5.53 6.56
C VAL A 54 7.49 -6.75 5.63
N PHE A 55 6.80 -6.65 4.49
CA PHE A 55 6.79 -7.70 3.49
C PHE A 55 8.20 -8.03 2.99
N VAL A 56 8.93 -7.01 2.52
CA VAL A 56 10.30 -7.15 1.98
C VAL A 56 11.25 -7.70 3.03
N TYR A 57 11.24 -7.15 4.25
CA TYR A 57 12.04 -7.66 5.37
C TYR A 57 11.82 -9.16 5.60
N ARG A 58 10.54 -9.59 5.63
CA ARG A 58 10.22 -11.01 5.78
C ARG A 58 10.68 -11.84 4.57
N GLN A 59 10.67 -11.29 3.35
CA GLN A 59 11.19 -12.00 2.17
C GLN A 59 12.71 -12.20 2.26
N ILE A 60 13.45 -11.15 2.63
CA ILE A 60 14.92 -11.17 2.75
C ILE A 60 15.34 -12.19 3.82
N LYS A 61 14.76 -12.10 5.03
CA LYS A 61 15.08 -13.01 6.14
C LYS A 61 14.88 -14.49 5.80
N ARG A 62 13.91 -14.82 4.93
CA ARG A 62 13.68 -16.22 4.49
C ARG A 62 14.62 -16.69 3.40
N LYS A 63 15.23 -15.78 2.65
CA LYS A 63 16.27 -16.11 1.68
C LYS A 63 17.65 -16.29 2.33
N GLY A 64 17.77 -16.04 3.63
CA GLY A 64 19.02 -16.18 4.38
C GLY A 64 20.05 -15.09 4.08
N LEU A 65 19.59 -13.96 3.54
CA LEU A 65 20.37 -12.73 3.35
C LEU A 65 20.32 -11.86 4.61
#